data_AF-A0A937FPJ2-F1
#
_entry.id   AF-A0A937FPJ2-F1
#
_cell.length_a   1.000
_cell.length_b   1.000
_cell.length_c   1.000
_cell.angle_alpha   90.00
_cell.angle_beta   90.00
_cell.angle_gamma   90.00
#
_symmetry.space_group_name_H-M   'P 1'
#
loop_
_entity.id
_entity.type
_entity.pdbx_description
1 polymer ?
#
loop_
_entity_poly.entity_id
_entity_poly.type
_entity_poly.pdbx_seq_one_letter_code
_entity_poly.pdbx_strand_id
1 'polypeptide(L)'
;MEHIEPWAEAPKHEFENMIVLCATCHARVTKGEISKSAVRNYKRNLAITNGRYSVFEMRFVQMFMDAGFADEPNANVTIPQSDFLHIKGLADDGLVRTEPLREFARNTDLDSSLMVVWLTEAGRTFVKNYSIGKEITS
;
A
#
# COMPACT_ATOMS: atom_id res chain seq x y z
N MET A 1 -16.50 17.93 -10.10
CA MET A 1 -16.28 17.41 -8.73
C MET A 1 -17.33 16.35 -8.52
N GLU A 2 -16.94 15.15 -8.12
CA GLU A 2 -17.88 14.04 -7.92
C GLU A 2 -17.99 13.71 -6.44
N HIS A 3 -19.23 13.66 -5.93
CA HIS A 3 -19.50 13.14 -4.59
C HIS A 3 -19.55 11.61 -4.65
N ILE A 4 -18.90 10.94 -3.72
CA ILE A 4 -18.91 9.48 -3.64
C ILE A 4 -20.29 9.01 -3.19
N GLU A 5 -20.76 9.52 -2.06
CA GLU A 5 -22.14 9.35 -1.62
C GLU A 5 -23.06 10.39 -2.29
N PRO A 6 -24.33 10.06 -2.54
CA PRO A 6 -25.30 11.02 -3.06
C PRO A 6 -25.37 12.27 -2.18
N TRP A 7 -25.49 13.45 -2.80
CA TRP A 7 -25.65 14.72 -2.08
C TRP A 7 -26.83 14.69 -1.09
N ALA A 8 -27.89 13.96 -1.42
CA ALA A 8 -29.06 13.81 -0.55
C ALA A 8 -28.74 13.10 0.78
N GLU A 9 -27.71 12.26 0.81
CA GLU A 9 -27.32 11.46 1.97
C GLU A 9 -26.21 12.14 2.79
N ALA A 10 -25.33 12.89 2.12
CA ALA A 10 -24.24 13.61 2.74
C ALA A 10 -24.03 14.99 2.06
N PRO A 11 -24.85 16.01 2.40
CA PRO A 11 -24.83 17.32 1.75
C PRO A 11 -23.70 18.21 2.29
N LYS A 12 -22.47 17.68 2.29
CA LYS A 12 -21.26 18.39 2.71
C LYS A 12 -20.11 18.05 1.77
N HIS A 13 -19.33 19.06 1.43
CA HIS A 13 -18.10 18.94 0.65
C HIS A 13 -16.93 18.49 1.54
N GLU A 14 -17.06 17.34 2.18
CA GLU A 14 -15.99 16.74 2.97
C GLU A 14 -14.96 16.09 2.03
N PHE A 15 -13.67 16.24 2.34
CA PHE A 15 -12.60 15.68 1.52
C PHE A 15 -12.79 14.18 1.32
N GLU A 16 -13.23 13.46 2.35
CA GLU A 16 -13.50 12.02 2.42
C GLU A 16 -14.64 11.60 1.48
N ASN A 17 -15.59 12.49 1.20
CA ASN A 17 -16.73 12.20 0.33
C ASN A 17 -16.55 12.71 -1.12
N MET A 18 -15.38 13.26 -1.48
CA MET A 18 -15.17 13.86 -2.79
C MET A 18 -13.99 13.27 -3.54
N ILE A 19 -14.06 13.31 -4.88
CA ILE A 19 -12.93 13.11 -5.79
C ILE A 19 -13.08 14.04 -6.99
N VAL A 20 -11.95 14.57 -7.46
CA VAL A 20 -11.93 15.38 -8.69
C VAL A 20 -11.74 14.46 -9.89
N LEU A 21 -12.79 14.35 -10.72
CA LEU A 21 -12.76 13.65 -12.00
C LEU A 21 -12.70 14.65 -13.16
N CYS A 22 -12.09 14.26 -14.28
CA CYS A 22 -12.18 15.04 -15.52
C CYS A 22 -13.61 15.02 -16.09
N ALA A 23 -13.92 15.93 -17.01
CA ALA A 23 -15.26 16.07 -17.60
C ALA A 23 -15.80 14.74 -18.18
N THR A 24 -14.95 13.99 -18.88
CA THR A 24 -15.33 12.70 -19.48
C THR A 24 -15.64 11.65 -18.41
N CYS A 25 -14.77 11.47 -17.42
CA CYS A 25 -14.98 10.48 -16.36
C CYS A 25 -16.18 10.84 -15.49
N HIS A 26 -16.39 12.13 -15.20
CA HIS A 26 -17.57 12.60 -14.48
C HIS A 26 -18.86 12.26 -15.24
N ALA A 27 -18.92 12.56 -16.54
CA ALA A 27 -20.08 12.23 -17.37
C ALA A 27 -20.38 10.72 -17.38
N ARG A 28 -19.35 9.87 -17.40
CA ARG A 28 -19.52 8.41 -17.33
C ARG A 28 -20.06 7.94 -15.98
N VAL A 29 -19.67 8.58 -14.87
CA VAL A 29 -20.28 8.32 -13.55
C VAL A 29 -21.75 8.74 -13.54
N THR A 30 -22.08 9.93 -14.04
CA THR A 30 -23.47 10.42 -14.11
C THR A 30 -24.35 9.50 -14.97
N LYS A 31 -23.80 8.93 -16.05
CA LYS A 31 -24.49 7.96 -16.91
C LYS A 31 -24.56 6.54 -16.33
N GLY A 32 -23.93 6.28 -15.19
CA GLY A 32 -23.87 4.96 -14.57
C GLY A 32 -22.89 3.97 -15.23
N GLU A 33 -22.11 4.42 -16.21
CA GLU A 33 -21.09 3.60 -16.89
C GLU A 33 -19.86 3.34 -15.98
N ILE A 34 -19.62 4.23 -15.02
CA ILE A 34 -18.65 4.04 -13.93
C ILE A 34 -19.46 3.98 -12.64
N SER A 35 -19.40 2.84 -11.96
CA SER A 35 -20.08 2.64 -10.68
C SER A 35 -19.44 3.49 -9.57
N LYS A 36 -20.22 3.84 -8.55
CA LYS A 36 -19.67 4.49 -7.33
C LYS A 36 -18.59 3.64 -6.66
N SER A 37 -18.67 2.31 -6.75
CA SER A 37 -17.60 1.42 -6.27
C SER A 37 -16.28 1.63 -7.03
N ALA A 38 -16.32 1.83 -8.34
CA ALA A 38 -15.13 2.15 -9.13
C ALA A 38 -14.57 3.53 -8.76
N VAL A 39 -15.43 4.53 -8.50
CA VAL A 39 -15.01 5.86 -8.03
C VAL A 39 -14.29 5.78 -6.67
N ARG A 40 -14.81 4.99 -5.73
CA ARG A 40 -14.13 4.71 -4.43
C ARG A 40 -12.77 4.06 -4.66
N ASN A 41 -12.68 3.09 -5.59
CA ASN A 41 -11.40 2.47 -5.95
C ASN A 41 -10.41 3.46 -6.58
N TYR A 42 -10.87 4.39 -7.43
CA TYR A 42 -10.00 5.44 -7.97
C TYR A 42 -9.43 6.33 -6.88
N LYS A 43 -10.26 6.73 -5.90
CA LYS A 43 -9.79 7.55 -4.75
C LYS A 43 -8.76 6.81 -3.90
N ARG A 44 -8.99 5.53 -3.63
CA ARG A 44 -8.06 4.67 -2.90
C ARG A 44 -6.73 4.51 -3.64
N ASN A 45 -6.80 4.24 -4.94
CA ASN A 45 -5.61 4.12 -5.77
C ASN A 45 -4.85 5.44 -5.81
N LEU A 46 -5.53 6.59 -5.91
CA LEU A 46 -4.89 7.91 -5.82
C LEU A 46 -4.24 8.18 -4.46
N ALA A 47 -4.82 7.68 -3.36
CA ALA A 47 -4.19 7.78 -2.04
C ALA A 47 -2.89 6.96 -1.94
N ILE A 48 -2.81 5.82 -2.65
CA ILE A 48 -1.59 4.98 -2.75
C ILE A 48 -0.59 5.59 -3.75
N THR A 49 -1.06 6.11 -4.89
CA THR A 49 -0.22 6.57 -6.00
C THR A 49 0.19 8.03 -5.96
N ASN A 50 -0.37 8.87 -5.08
CA ASN A 50 0.08 10.26 -4.87
C ASN A 50 1.48 10.38 -4.22
N GLY A 51 2.30 9.33 -4.24
CA GLY A 51 3.74 9.40 -4.02
C GLY A 51 4.22 9.01 -2.62
N ARG A 52 3.36 8.46 -1.76
CA ARG A 52 3.76 8.01 -0.42
C ARG A 52 4.71 6.82 -0.46
N TYR A 53 4.45 5.86 -1.35
CA TYR A 53 5.30 4.70 -1.56
C TYR A 53 5.86 4.67 -2.98
N SER A 54 7.14 4.34 -3.08
CA SER A 54 7.83 4.14 -4.33
C SER A 54 7.33 2.88 -5.06
N VAL A 55 7.66 2.78 -6.36
CA VAL A 55 7.39 1.57 -7.14
C VAL A 55 8.09 0.34 -6.54
N PHE A 56 9.26 0.53 -5.93
CA PHE A 56 9.96 -0.56 -5.26
C PHE A 56 9.17 -1.07 -4.06
N GLU A 57 8.70 -0.17 -3.20
CA GLU A 57 7.87 -0.53 -2.03
C GLU A 57 6.61 -1.27 -2.45
N MET A 58 5.96 -0.82 -3.53
CA MET A 58 4.78 -1.51 -4.04
C MET A 58 5.09 -2.90 -4.62
N ARG A 59 6.26 -3.08 -5.25
CA ARG A 59 6.73 -4.43 -5.67
C ARG A 59 7.06 -5.30 -4.46
N PHE A 60 7.58 -4.71 -3.39
CA PHE A 60 7.86 -5.41 -2.14
C PHE A 60 6.56 -5.88 -1.46
N VAL A 61 5.52 -5.04 -1.45
CA VAL A 61 4.16 -5.41 -1.03
C VAL A 61 3.59 -6.52 -1.92
N GLN A 62 3.74 -6.42 -3.24
CA GLN A 62 3.27 -7.44 -4.17
C GLN A 62 3.95 -8.79 -3.92
N MET A 63 5.26 -8.79 -3.65
CA MET A 63 5.99 -10.00 -3.28
C MET A 63 5.40 -10.67 -2.02
N PHE A 64 5.05 -9.90 -0.98
CA PHE A 64 4.37 -10.45 0.20
C PHE A 64 3.01 -11.07 -0.14
N MET A 65 2.27 -10.48 -1.08
CA MET A 65 1.00 -11.02 -1.55
C MET A 65 1.22 -12.35 -2.29
N ASP A 66 2.12 -12.37 -3.27
CA ASP A 66 2.37 -13.53 -4.12
C ASP A 66 2.89 -14.72 -3.30
N ALA A 67 3.65 -14.44 -2.24
CA ALA A 67 4.15 -15.45 -1.31
C ALA A 67 3.11 -15.94 -0.29
N GLY A 68 1.91 -15.35 -0.25
CA GLY A 68 0.88 -15.69 0.75
C GLY A 68 1.19 -15.22 2.17
N PHE A 69 2.16 -14.30 2.32
CA PHE A 69 2.69 -13.88 3.63
C PHE A 69 1.72 -13.00 4.42
N ALA A 70 0.63 -12.56 3.78
CA ALA A 70 -0.41 -11.77 4.43
C ALA A 70 -1.13 -12.54 5.57
N ASP A 71 -1.18 -13.87 5.50
CA ASP A 71 -1.80 -14.73 6.50
C ASP A 71 -0.80 -15.31 7.52
N GLU A 72 0.50 -15.07 7.33
CA GLU A 72 1.58 -15.67 8.10
C GLU A 72 2.13 -14.69 9.15
N PRO A 73 1.88 -14.91 10.47
CA PRO A 73 2.26 -13.95 11.51
C PRO A 73 3.76 -13.68 11.63
N ASN A 74 4.56 -14.67 11.22
CA ASN A 74 6.02 -14.64 11.27
C ASN A 74 6.66 -14.49 9.88
N ALA A 75 5.89 -14.07 8.89
CA ALA A 75 6.40 -13.80 7.55
C ALA A 75 7.50 -12.75 7.60
N ASN A 76 8.66 -13.14 7.07
CA ASN A 76 9.80 -12.26 6.93
C ASN A 76 10.57 -12.55 5.64
N VAL A 77 11.32 -11.56 5.21
CA VAL A 77 12.28 -11.68 4.11
C VAL A 77 13.63 -11.14 4.54
N THR A 78 14.70 -11.75 4.04
CA THR A 78 16.06 -11.25 4.28
C THR A 78 16.50 -10.45 3.07
N ILE A 79 16.97 -9.23 3.30
CA ILE A 79 17.49 -8.33 2.27
C ILE A 79 18.85 -7.74 2.70
N PRO A 80 19.66 -7.24 1.77
CA PRO A 80 20.82 -6.40 2.10
C PRO A 80 20.42 -5.17 2.92
N GLN A 81 21.25 -4.74 3.87
CA GLN A 81 20.98 -3.53 4.67
C GLN A 81 20.93 -2.26 3.81
N SER A 82 21.63 -2.23 2.67
CA SER A 82 21.54 -1.13 1.71
C SER A 82 20.13 -0.91 1.17
N ASP A 83 19.31 -1.97 1.13
CA ASP A 83 17.96 -1.91 0.59
C ASP A 83 16.95 -1.32 1.59
N PHE A 84 17.38 -1.02 2.83
CA PHE A 84 16.53 -0.35 3.81
C PHE A 84 15.97 0.97 3.28
N LEU A 85 16.77 1.76 2.57
CA LEU A 85 16.31 3.03 1.99
C LEU A 85 15.16 2.82 1.01
N HIS A 86 15.15 1.69 0.31
CA HIS A 86 14.10 1.36 -0.66
C HIS A 86 12.79 0.93 -0.01
N ILE A 87 12.77 0.62 1.29
CA ILE A 87 11.55 0.23 2.03
C ILE A 87 11.24 1.16 3.21
N LYS A 88 11.92 2.31 3.27
CA LYS A 88 11.87 3.19 4.44
C LYS A 88 10.45 3.72 4.69
N GLY A 89 9.67 4.03 3.67
CA GLY A 89 8.29 4.49 3.84
C GLY A 89 7.42 3.43 4.49
N LEU A 90 7.53 2.16 4.05
CA LEU A 90 6.85 1.04 4.70
C LEU A 90 7.25 0.86 6.18
N ALA A 91 8.53 1.11 6.50
CA ALA A 91 9.03 0.99 7.87
C ALA A 91 8.58 2.17 8.76
N ASP A 92 8.66 3.40 8.23
CA ASP A 92 8.19 4.62 8.91
C ASP A 92 6.69 4.53 9.24
N ASP A 93 5.92 3.93 8.34
CA ASP A 93 4.48 3.72 8.51
C ASP A 93 4.13 2.46 9.32
N GLY A 94 5.15 1.78 9.86
CA GLY A 94 4.97 0.62 10.73
C GLY A 94 4.39 -0.61 10.04
N LEU A 95 4.38 -0.65 8.70
CA LEU A 95 3.93 -1.80 7.92
C LEU A 95 4.96 -2.93 7.94
N VAL A 96 6.24 -2.58 8.06
CA VAL A 96 7.33 -3.52 8.24
C VAL A 96 8.21 -3.16 9.43
N ARG A 97 8.80 -4.17 10.05
CA ARG A 97 9.79 -4.01 11.13
C ARG A 97 11.09 -4.68 10.69
N THR A 98 12.22 -4.02 10.94
CA THR A 98 13.51 -4.48 10.45
C THR A 98 14.48 -4.80 11.57
N GLU A 99 15.24 -5.87 11.44
CA GLU A 99 16.29 -6.26 12.40
C GLU A 99 17.56 -6.70 11.67
N PRO A 100 18.76 -6.26 12.10
CA PRO A 100 20.01 -6.77 11.55
C PRO A 100 20.14 -8.27 11.75
N LEU A 101 20.51 -9.00 10.71
CA LEU A 101 20.79 -10.43 10.82
C LEU A 101 22.21 -10.63 11.37
N ARG A 102 22.31 -10.97 12.66
CA ARG A 102 23.60 -11.03 13.39
C ARG A 102 24.43 -12.29 13.14
N GLU A 103 23.86 -13.33 12.51
CA GLU A 103 24.45 -14.68 12.49
C GLU A 103 24.96 -15.18 11.13
N PHE A 104 24.86 -14.40 10.04
CA PHE A 104 25.46 -14.85 8.78
C PHE A 104 26.98 -14.72 8.86
N ALA A 105 27.63 -15.88 8.87
CA ALA A 105 29.05 -16.07 9.04
C ALA A 105 29.86 -15.13 8.15
N ARG A 106 30.92 -14.56 8.76
CA ARG A 106 32.07 -13.95 8.07
C ARG A 106 32.63 -14.93 7.05
N ASN A 107 32.10 -14.91 5.83
CA ASN A 107 32.66 -15.63 4.70
C ASN A 107 32.54 -14.72 3.49
N THR A 108 33.71 -14.38 2.95
CA THR A 108 33.99 -13.57 1.75
C THR A 108 34.03 -12.05 1.97
N ASP A 109 34.99 -11.42 1.29
CA ASP A 109 35.42 -10.01 1.39
C ASP A 109 34.38 -8.95 0.97
N LEU A 110 33.09 -9.29 1.07
CA LEU A 110 31.96 -8.40 0.85
C LEU A 110 31.25 -8.18 2.18
N ASP A 111 31.28 -6.93 2.66
CA ASP A 111 30.50 -6.47 3.81
C ASP A 111 29.02 -6.37 3.43
N SER A 112 28.41 -7.49 3.05
CA SER A 112 26.98 -7.58 2.79
C SER A 112 26.26 -7.79 4.11
N SER A 113 26.19 -6.75 4.91
CA SER A 113 25.35 -6.75 6.11
C SER A 113 23.90 -7.00 5.69
N LEU A 114 23.28 -8.03 6.29
CA LEU A 114 21.90 -8.44 6.00
C LEU A 114 20.94 -7.93 7.08
N MET A 115 19.68 -7.83 6.71
CA MET A 115 18.58 -7.51 7.63
C MET A 115 17.36 -8.38 7.32
N VAL A 116 16.64 -8.73 8.38
CA VAL A 116 15.36 -9.40 8.32
C VAL A 116 14.27 -8.33 8.37
N VAL A 117 13.35 -8.39 7.41
CA VAL A 117 12.18 -7.52 7.32
C VAL A 117 10.94 -8.34 7.63
N TRP A 118 10.31 -8.03 8.75
CA TRP A 118 9.11 -8.66 9.25
C TRP A 118 7.88 -7.88 8.80
N LEU A 119 6.87 -8.59 8.31
CA LEU A 119 5.57 -7.99 8.03
C LEU A 119 4.80 -7.83 9.36
N THR A 120 4.44 -6.59 9.71
CA THR A 120 3.69 -6.34 10.96
C THR A 120 2.22 -6.72 10.80
N GLU A 121 1.43 -6.64 11.88
CA GLU A 121 -0.02 -6.82 11.78
C GLU A 121 -0.69 -5.77 10.88
N ALA A 122 -0.24 -4.51 10.98
CA ALA A 122 -0.67 -3.44 10.10
C ALA A 122 -0.26 -3.74 8.64
N GLY A 123 0.97 -4.21 8.42
CA GLY A 123 1.46 -4.63 7.11
C GLY A 123 0.65 -5.77 6.49
N ARG A 124 0.32 -6.81 7.28
CA ARG A 124 -0.53 -7.92 6.82
C ARG A 124 -1.92 -7.43 6.41
N THR A 125 -2.53 -6.56 7.22
CA THR A 125 -3.82 -5.94 6.89
C THR A 125 -3.73 -5.10 5.61
N PHE A 126 -2.65 -4.33 5.45
CA PHE A 126 -2.36 -3.55 4.24
C PHE A 126 -2.26 -4.45 3.00
N VAL A 127 -1.47 -5.53 3.06
CA VAL A 127 -1.30 -6.49 1.96
C VAL A 127 -2.62 -7.17 1.60
N LYS A 128 -3.42 -7.57 2.59
CA LYS A 128 -4.76 -8.14 2.37
C LYS A 128 -5.71 -7.16 1.70
N ASN A 129 -5.72 -5.91 2.18
CA ASN A 129 -6.56 -4.88 1.58
C ASN A 129 -6.12 -4.57 0.15
N TYR A 130 -4.82 -4.57 -0.10
CA TYR A 130 -4.25 -4.41 -1.44
C TYR A 130 -4.64 -5.56 -2.37
N SER A 131 -4.61 -6.82 -1.92
CA SER A 131 -4.95 -8.00 -2.76
C SER A 131 -6.41 -8.08 -3.19
N ILE A 132 -7.33 -7.55 -2.35
CA ILE A 132 -8.77 -7.55 -2.63
C ILE A 132 -9.29 -6.18 -3.12
N GLY A 133 -8.43 -5.18 -3.27
CA GLY A 133 -8.79 -3.82 -3.67
C GLY A 133 -9.62 -3.03 -2.64
N LYS A 134 -9.51 -3.36 -1.34
CA LYS A 134 -10.17 -2.67 -0.23
C LYS A 134 -9.40 -1.41 0.17
N GLU A 135 -10.12 -0.41 0.67
CA GLU A 135 -9.55 0.86 1.17
C GLU A 135 -8.40 0.63 2.15
N ILE A 136 -7.28 1.29 1.92
CA ILE A 136 -6.16 1.32 2.84
C ILE A 136 -6.18 2.69 3.53
N THR A 137 -6.49 2.72 4.82
CA THR A 137 -6.35 3.91 5.67
C THR A 137 -5.13 3.69 6.58
N SER A 138 -4.23 4.68 6.61
CA SER A 138 -3.09 4.76 7.55
C SER A 138 -3.54 5.31 8.89
#